data_AF-A0A699VIZ8-F1
#
_entry.id   AF-A0A699VIZ8-F1
#
_cell.length_a   1.000
_cell.length_b   1.000
_cell.length_c   1.000
_cell.angle_alpha   90.00
_cell.angle_beta   90.00
_cell.angle_gamma   90.00
#
_symmetry.space_group_name_H-M   'P 1'
#
loop_
_entity.id
_entity.type
_entity.pdbx_description
1 polymer ?
#
loop_
_entity_poly.entity_id
_entity_poly.type
_entity_poly.pdbx_seq_one_letter_code
_entity_poly.pdbx_strand_id
1 'polypeptide(L)'
;MTIIKNDENELVPTRLVIGWRVCIDYKKLNEATRKDHFPLPFIDQMLERLAGNDYYCFLDGFSGYFQIPIDPKDQEKTTFMCHRTFAYKRMPFGLCNAPGTFQ
;
A
#
# COMPACT_ATOMS: atom_id res chain seq x y z
N MET A 1 13.41 -8.38 -9.34
CA MET A 1 12.43 -9.49 -9.36
C MET A 1 13.18 -10.71 -9.88
N THR A 2 13.16 -11.83 -9.17
CA THR A 2 13.81 -13.08 -9.63
C THR A 2 12.73 -14.12 -9.89
N ILE A 3 12.78 -14.80 -11.02
CA ILE A 3 11.82 -15.87 -11.33
C ILE A 3 12.38 -17.15 -10.73
N ILE A 4 11.63 -17.74 -9.80
CA ILE A 4 11.98 -18.99 -9.11
C ILE A 4 10.92 -20.02 -9.45
N LYS A 5 11.32 -21.28 -9.64
CA LYS A 5 10.37 -22.38 -9.78
C LYS A 5 9.85 -22.78 -8.41
N ASN A 6 8.52 -22.85 -8.24
CA ASN A 6 7.91 -23.43 -7.05
C ASN A 6 8.02 -24.97 -7.08
N ASP A 7 7.54 -25.63 -6.03
CA ASP A 7 7.54 -27.10 -5.91
C ASP A 7 6.67 -27.80 -6.96
N GLU A 8 5.72 -27.07 -7.56
CA GLU A 8 4.87 -27.50 -8.67
C GLU A 8 5.47 -27.16 -10.05
N ASN A 9 6.73 -26.72 -10.08
CA ASN A 9 7.50 -26.38 -11.28
C ASN A 9 6.98 -25.14 -12.05
N GLU A 10 6.10 -24.36 -11.44
CA GLU A 10 5.58 -23.09 -11.96
C GLU A 10 6.56 -21.95 -11.72
N LEU A 11 6.65 -21.04 -12.69
CA LEU A 11 7.54 -19.87 -12.62
C LEU A 11 6.88 -18.77 -11.81
N VAL A 12 7.28 -18.64 -10.54
CA VAL A 12 6.75 -17.61 -9.64
C VAL A 12 7.74 -16.43 -9.58
N PRO A 13 7.32 -15.22 -9.96
CA PRO A 13 8.13 -14.02 -9.77
C PRO A 13 8.25 -13.72 -8.28
N THR A 14 9.41 -14.00 -7.71
CA THR A 14 9.69 -13.83 -6.29
C THR A 14 10.63 -12.65 -6.08
N ARG A 15 10.39 -11.86 -5.04
CA ARG A 15 11.31 -10.80 -4.64
C ARG A 15 12.30 -11.38 -3.64
N LEU A 16 13.60 -11.29 -3.93
CA LEU A 16 14.66 -11.61 -2.97
C LEU A 16 14.41 -10.84 -1.66
N VAL A 17 14.37 -11.57 -0.54
CA VAL A 17 14.17 -10.98 0.80
C VAL A 17 15.49 -10.34 1.23
N ILE A 18 15.62 -9.04 0.98
CA ILE A 18 16.82 -8.25 1.33
C ILE A 18 16.83 -7.73 2.77
N GLY A 19 15.79 -8.03 3.57
CA GLY A 19 15.69 -7.59 4.96
C GLY A 19 14.30 -7.78 5.58
N TRP A 20 14.17 -7.47 6.86
CA TRP A 20 12.93 -7.52 7.62
C TRP A 20 12.04 -6.30 7.35
N ARG A 21 10.73 -6.51 7.32
CA ARG A 21 9.72 -5.44 7.20
C ARG A 21 8.92 -5.35 8.48
N VAL A 22 8.66 -4.13 8.93
CA VAL A 22 7.75 -3.88 10.05
C VAL A 22 6.31 -4.01 9.54
N CYS A 23 5.56 -4.93 10.15
CA CYS A 23 4.14 -5.15 9.87
C CYS A 23 3.37 -4.97 11.19
N ILE A 24 2.46 -4.00 11.22
CA ILE A 24 1.62 -3.74 12.38
C ILE A 24 0.22 -4.24 12.09
N ASP A 25 -0.34 -5.00 13.03
CA ASP A 25 -1.69 -5.53 12.89
C ASP A 25 -2.74 -4.48 13.24
N TYR A 26 -3.26 -3.82 12.20
CA TYR A 26 -4.35 -2.86 12.31
C TYR A 26 -5.74 -3.48 12.07
N LYS A 27 -5.92 -4.81 12.09
CA LYS A 27 -7.24 -5.44 11.80
C LYS A 27 -8.36 -4.86 12.67
N LYS A 28 -8.16 -4.79 13.98
CA LYS A 28 -9.15 -4.23 14.92
C LYS A 28 -9.44 -2.75 14.64
N LEU A 29 -8.40 -1.98 14.32
CA LEU A 29 -8.56 -0.57 13.96
C LEU A 29 -9.36 -0.42 12.66
N ASN A 30 -9.05 -1.26 11.67
CA ASN A 30 -9.72 -1.26 10.37
C ASN A 30 -11.20 -1.68 10.45
N GLU A 31 -11.54 -2.59 11.38
CA GLU A 31 -12.92 -2.98 11.65
C GLU A 31 -13.72 -1.82 12.29
N ALA A 32 -13.09 -1.05 13.18
CA ALA A 32 -13.69 0.12 13.82
C ALA A 32 -13.73 1.37 12.92
N THR A 33 -12.93 1.39 11.84
CA THR A 33 -12.82 2.54 10.94
C THR A 33 -13.87 2.46 9.85
N ARG A 34 -14.57 3.57 9.58
CA ARG A 34 -15.46 3.67 8.42
C ARG A 34 -14.63 3.57 7.14
N LYS A 35 -14.92 2.55 6.33
CA LYS A 35 -14.29 2.36 5.02
C LYS A 35 -14.75 3.45 4.06
N ASP A 36 -13.80 4.11 3.41
CA ASP A 36 -14.11 5.09 2.39
C ASP A 36 -14.56 4.40 1.11
N HIS A 37 -15.63 4.90 0.49
CA HIS A 37 -16.14 4.38 -0.77
C HIS A 37 -15.58 5.22 -1.91
N PHE A 38 -14.27 5.09 -2.14
CA PHE A 38 -13.60 5.79 -3.21
C PHE A 38 -13.87 5.09 -4.56
N PRO A 39 -14.53 5.74 -5.52
CA PRO A 39 -14.85 5.12 -6.80
C PRO A 39 -13.57 4.98 -7.63
N LEU A 40 -13.15 3.75 -7.88
CA LEU A 40 -12.08 3.47 -8.83
C LEU A 40 -12.63 3.58 -10.26
N PRO A 41 -11.93 4.27 -11.18
CA PRO A 41 -12.29 4.24 -12.58
C PRO A 41 -12.17 2.82 -13.14
N PHE A 42 -13.01 2.48 -14.11
CA PHE A 42 -12.90 1.20 -14.81
C PHE A 42 -11.58 1.13 -15.57
N ILE A 43 -10.95 -0.05 -15.53
CA ILE A 43 -9.66 -0.29 -16.18
C ILE A 43 -9.74 0.00 -17.68
N ASP A 44 -10.84 -0.41 -18.34
CA ASP A 44 -11.04 -0.21 -19.77
C ASP A 44 -11.01 1.27 -20.16
N GLN A 45 -11.64 2.13 -19.35
CA GLN A 45 -11.62 3.58 -19.59
C GLN A 45 -10.21 4.17 -19.44
N MET A 46 -9.41 3.64 -18.53
CA MET A 46 -8.01 4.08 -18.39
C MET A 46 -7.16 3.60 -19.57
N LEU A 47 -7.37 2.38 -20.04
CA LEU A 47 -6.64 1.82 -21.19
C LEU A 47 -6.98 2.54 -22.50
N GLU A 48 -8.25 2.88 -22.72
CA GLU A 48 -8.68 3.68 -23.88
C GLU A 48 -7.99 5.05 -23.91
N ARG A 49 -7.83 5.71 -22.76
CA ARG A 49 -7.10 6.99 -22.66
C ARG A 49 -5.61 6.86 -22.93
N LEU A 50 -5.05 5.71 -22.60
CA LEU A 50 -3.62 5.44 -22.74
C LEU A 50 -3.27 4.98 -24.17
N ALA A 51 -4.23 4.37 -24.88
CA ALA A 51 -4.05 3.84 -26.22
C ALA A 51 -3.65 4.91 -27.25
N GLY A 52 -2.88 4.51 -28.26
CA GLY A 52 -2.48 5.38 -29.37
C GLY A 52 -1.22 6.23 -29.12
N ASN A 53 -0.54 6.04 -27.99
CA ASN A 53 0.76 6.66 -27.73
C ASN A 53 1.91 5.75 -28.18
N ASP A 54 2.97 6.34 -28.73
CA ASP A 54 4.17 5.62 -29.20
C ASP A 54 5.09 5.18 -28.04
N TYR A 55 5.00 5.86 -26.89
CA TYR A 55 5.87 5.64 -25.72
C TYR A 55 5.08 5.67 -24.42
N TYR A 56 5.44 4.77 -23.50
CA TYR A 56 4.83 4.65 -22.17
C TYR A 56 5.91 4.71 -21.10
N CYS A 57 5.65 5.46 -20.02
CA CYS A 57 6.51 5.52 -18.85
C CYS A 57 5.69 5.14 -17.61
N PHE A 58 6.25 4.27 -16.77
CA PHE A 58 5.66 3.88 -15.50
C PHE A 58 6.48 4.47 -14.36
N LEU A 59 5.79 5.23 -13.49
CA LEU A 59 6.36 5.78 -12.27
C LEU A 59 5.82 4.98 -11.08
N ASP A 60 6.71 4.40 -10.28
CA ASP A 60 6.34 3.72 -9.04
C ASP A 60 6.43 4.70 -7.87
N GLY A 61 5.31 4.88 -7.16
CA GLY A 61 5.25 5.62 -5.90
C GLY A 61 5.84 4.81 -4.76
N PHE A 62 7.12 4.41 -4.86
CA PHE A 62 7.75 3.58 -3.85
C PHE A 62 7.68 4.23 -2.47
N SER A 63 7.19 3.49 -1.47
CA SER A 63 6.92 4.02 -0.13
C SER A 63 5.96 5.23 -0.11
N GLY A 64 5.10 5.36 -1.11
CA GLY A 64 4.22 6.50 -1.32
C GLY A 64 3.31 6.82 -0.14
N TYR A 65 2.79 5.80 0.56
CA TYR A 65 1.99 6.00 1.76
C TYR A 65 2.77 6.77 2.84
N PHE A 66 4.05 6.49 3.05
CA PHE A 66 4.86 7.19 4.05
C PHE A 66 5.13 8.67 3.71
N GLN A 67 4.73 9.14 2.53
CA GLN A 67 4.81 10.56 2.16
C GLN A 67 3.55 11.32 2.60
N ILE A 68 2.40 10.64 2.73
CA ILE A 68 1.12 11.26 3.09
C ILE A 68 1.05 11.52 4.61
N PRO A 69 0.80 12.78 5.05
CA PRO A 69 0.59 13.09 6.46
C PRO A 69 -0.74 12.52 6.97
N ILE A 70 -0.72 11.96 8.18
CA ILE A 70 -1.95 11.63 8.91
C ILE A 70 -2.42 12.89 9.63
N ASP A 71 -3.74 13.13 9.64
CA ASP A 71 -4.35 14.19 10.44
C ASP A 71 -3.87 14.09 11.90
N PRO A 72 -3.38 15.19 12.52
CA PRO A 72 -2.90 15.16 13.89
C PRO A 72 -3.84 14.47 14.90
N LYS A 73 -5.16 14.55 14.69
CA LYS A 73 -6.17 13.90 15.54
C LYS A 73 -6.24 12.38 15.39
N ASP A 74 -5.81 11.86 14.24
CA ASP A 74 -5.86 10.43 13.94
C ASP A 74 -4.52 9.72 14.17
N GLN A 75 -3.43 10.47 14.42
CA GLN A 75 -2.10 9.88 14.69
C GLN A 75 -2.12 8.93 15.88
N GLU A 76 -2.85 9.27 16.94
CA GLU A 76 -2.99 8.42 18.14
C GLU A 76 -3.62 7.05 17.83
N LYS A 77 -4.45 6.95 16.80
CA LYS A 77 -5.09 5.69 16.39
C LYS A 77 -4.09 4.73 15.74
N THR A 78 -2.99 5.26 15.21
CA THR A 78 -1.89 4.48 14.61
C THR A 78 -0.82 4.10 15.63
N THR A 79 -1.14 4.19 16.91
CA THR A 79 -0.20 3.84 17.97
C THR A 79 0.08 2.34 17.99
N PHE A 80 1.35 1.97 18.11
CA PHE A 80 1.79 0.59 18.28
C PHE A 80 2.81 0.50 19.40
N MET A 81 2.89 -0.70 19.99
CA MET A 81 3.83 -1.00 21.06
C MET A 81 4.98 -1.84 20.50
N CYS A 82 6.21 -1.39 20.75
CA CYS A 82 7.40 -2.21 20.61
C CYS A 82 8.06 -2.27 22.00
N HIS A 83 9.23 -1.65 22.18
CA HIS A 83 9.83 -1.42 23.51
C HIS A 83 9.30 -0.17 24.21
N ARG A 84 8.78 0.76 23.41
CA ARG A 84 8.07 1.97 23.84
C ARG A 84 6.84 2.12 22.94
N THR A 85 5.97 3.04 23.33
CA THR A 85 4.79 3.42 22.55
C THR A 85 5.19 4.41 21.47
N PHE A 86 4.87 4.11 20.22
CA PHE A 86 5.13 4.98 19.07
C PHE A 86 3.83 5.19 18.28
N ALA A 87 3.70 6.35 17.64
CA ALA A 87 2.60 6.68 16.73
C ALA A 87 3.16 7.18 15.41
N TYR A 88 2.47 6.90 14.31
CA TYR A 88 2.88 7.38 13.00
C TYR A 88 2.41 8.81 12.74
N LYS A 89 3.31 9.63 12.18
CA LYS A 89 2.98 10.95 11.63
C LYS A 89 2.56 10.88 10.15
N ARG A 90 2.95 9.80 9.48
CA ARG A 90 2.75 9.55 8.05
C ARG A 90 2.09 8.20 7.85
N MET A 91 1.31 8.03 6.80
CA MET A 91 0.45 6.87 6.63
C MET A 91 1.25 5.55 6.59
N PRO A 92 1.08 4.65 7.59
CA PRO A 92 1.72 3.34 7.56
C PRO A 92 0.97 2.38 6.64
N PHE A 93 1.67 1.32 6.22
CA PHE A 93 1.03 0.18 5.59
C PHE A 93 0.05 -0.52 6.56
N GLY A 94 -1.06 -1.01 6.02
CA GLY A 94 -2.04 -1.80 6.76
C GLY A 94 -3.33 -1.07 7.15
N LEU A 95 -3.43 0.25 6.92
CA LEU A 95 -4.70 0.98 7.12
C LEU A 95 -5.68 0.76 5.96
N CYS A 96 -6.95 0.53 6.28
CA CYS A 96 -7.98 0.21 5.29
C CYS A 96 -8.25 1.31 4.25
N ASN A 97 -8.12 2.58 4.63
CA ASN A 97 -8.37 3.72 3.74
C ASN A 97 -7.10 4.26 3.05
N ALA A 98 -5.94 3.62 3.27
CA ALA A 98 -4.69 4.10 2.68
C ALA A 98 -4.69 4.13 1.13
N PRO A 99 -5.20 3.11 0.42
CA PRO A 99 -5.26 3.14 -1.04
C PRO A 99 -6.14 4.28 -1.58
N GLY A 100 -7.31 4.49 -0.97
CA GLY A 100 -8.23 5.56 -1.38
C GLY A 100 -7.67 6.97 -1.12
N THR A 101 -6.80 7.12 -0.12
CA THR A 101 -6.15 8.41 0.16
C THR A 101 -4.96 8.68 -0.76
N PHE A 102 -4.30 7.63 -1.28
CA PHE A 102 -3.13 7.75 -2.14
C PHE A 102 -3.46 8.00 -3.61
N GLN A 103 -4.70 7.72 -4.00
CA GLN A 103 -5.19 7.92 -5.36
C GLN A 103 -5.57 9.37 -5.64
#